data_AF-A0A726ITK6-F1
#
_entry.id   AF-A0A726ITK6-F1
#
_cell.length_a   1.000
_cell.length_b   1.000
_cell.length_c   1.000
_cell.angle_alpha   90.00
_cell.angle_beta   90.00
_cell.angle_gamma   90.00
#
_symmetry.space_group_name_H-M   'P 1'
#
loop_
_entity.id
_entity.type
_entity.pdbx_description
1 polymer ?
#
loop_
_entity_poly.entity_id
_entity_poly.type
_entity_poly.pdbx_seq_one_letter_code
_entity_poly.pdbx_strand_id
1 'polypeptide(L)'
;SSMYLPYTLFEPVTRFNDNSAGDMQCGDMGEEELLALGLNDISEKVDPYRLIYYDFPRPYMVDGVFSLTNLGREISHDECVDILFTEMKELEKMFSFYGEYQTLIDELIRHFRYGNGSAFYSQQLNSAFHKRVKKNIKDSPLFIVKDYIQ
;
A
#
# COMPACT_ATOMS: atom_id res chain seq x y z
N SER A 1 -38.73 0.18 33.42
CA SER A 1 -38.66 0.38 31.96
C SER A 1 -37.98 -0.81 31.32
N SER A 2 -38.58 -1.39 30.27
CA SER A 2 -37.99 -2.49 29.50
C SER A 2 -37.22 -1.91 28.32
N MET A 3 -35.99 -2.39 28.08
CA MET A 3 -35.16 -1.98 26.94
C MET A 3 -35.44 -2.91 25.75
N TYR A 4 -35.68 -2.35 24.57
CA TYR A 4 -35.92 -3.10 23.33
C TYR A 4 -34.61 -3.27 22.57
N LEU A 5 -34.30 -4.50 22.15
CA LEU A 5 -33.11 -4.83 21.37
C LEU A 5 -33.40 -4.85 19.86
N PRO A 6 -32.39 -4.52 19.02
CA PRO A 6 -31.06 -4.07 19.41
C PRO A 6 -31.03 -2.59 19.85
N TYR A 7 -30.24 -2.28 20.88
CA TYR A 7 -30.06 -0.92 21.41
C TYR A 7 -28.58 -0.57 21.44
N THR A 8 -28.19 0.56 20.86
CA THR A 8 -26.80 1.04 20.87
C THR A 8 -26.50 1.70 22.20
N LEU A 9 -25.65 1.06 23.01
CA LEU A 9 -25.22 1.60 24.31
C LEU A 9 -24.03 2.54 24.19
N PHE A 10 -23.14 2.25 23.22
CA PHE A 10 -21.96 3.04 22.93
C PHE A 10 -21.80 3.13 21.42
N GLU A 11 -21.44 4.32 20.96
CA GLU A 11 -21.00 4.56 19.59
C GLU A 11 -19.61 5.19 19.63
N PRO A 12 -18.69 4.78 18.75
CA PRO A 12 -17.39 5.41 18.66
C PRO A 12 -17.54 6.83 18.10
N VAL A 13 -16.74 7.77 18.65
CA VAL A 13 -16.75 9.18 18.25
C VAL A 13 -16.39 9.35 16.77
N THR A 14 -15.43 8.54 16.29
CA THR A 14 -15.07 8.42 14.89
C THR A 14 -15.54 7.08 14.34
N ARG A 15 -16.03 7.07 13.10
CA ARG A 15 -16.44 5.82 12.47
C ARG A 15 -15.20 5.01 12.10
N PHE A 16 -15.31 3.68 12.19
CA PHE A 16 -14.22 2.75 11.86
C PHE A 16 -13.67 2.90 10.42
N ASN A 17 -14.42 3.52 9.50
CA ASN A 17 -14.01 3.80 8.12
C ASN A 17 -14.13 5.30 7.77
N ASP A 18 -13.88 6.18 8.74
CA ASP A 18 -13.93 7.63 8.52
C ASP A 18 -12.66 8.13 7.83
N ASN A 19 -12.65 8.19 6.50
CA ASN A 19 -11.52 8.71 5.71
C ASN A 19 -11.23 10.20 5.93
N SER A 20 -12.05 10.89 6.72
CA SER A 20 -11.75 12.24 7.20
C SER A 20 -10.96 12.28 8.50
N ALA A 21 -10.76 11.14 9.16
CA ALA A 21 -9.95 11.04 10.36
C ALA A 21 -8.47 11.35 10.04
N GLY A 22 -7.81 12.10 10.93
CA GLY A 22 -6.46 12.61 10.67
C GLY A 22 -5.41 11.52 10.45
N ASP A 23 -5.54 10.40 11.15
CA ASP A 23 -4.70 9.20 10.99
C ASP A 23 -4.96 8.43 9.68
N MET A 24 -6.08 8.70 9.00
CA MET A 24 -6.41 8.11 7.70
C MET A 24 -6.10 9.02 6.51
N GLN A 25 -5.63 10.25 6.75
CA GLN A 25 -5.31 11.24 5.71
C GLN A 25 -3.81 11.34 5.39
N CYS A 26 -2.94 11.07 6.36
CA CYS A 26 -1.49 11.14 6.20
C CYS A 26 -0.80 10.01 6.95
N GLY A 27 0.37 9.58 6.46
CA GLY A 27 1.29 8.79 7.29
C GLY A 27 1.81 9.66 8.43
N ASP A 28 1.90 9.08 9.62
CA ASP A 28 2.39 9.72 10.84
C ASP A 28 3.92 9.80 10.90
N MET A 29 4.63 9.21 9.93
CA MET A 29 6.08 9.10 9.93
C MET A 29 6.78 10.18 9.11
N GLY A 30 7.80 10.80 9.72
CA GLY A 30 8.72 11.72 9.05
C GLY A 30 9.91 11.01 8.37
N GLU A 31 10.71 11.78 7.61
CA GLU A 31 11.90 11.27 6.92
C GLU A 31 12.88 10.56 7.88
N GLU A 32 13.20 11.16 9.03
CA GLU A 32 14.13 10.56 10.00
C GLU A 32 13.66 9.19 10.51
N GLU A 33 12.35 9.02 10.72
CA GLU A 33 11.76 7.77 11.19
C GLU A 33 11.78 6.71 10.09
N LEU A 34 11.44 7.09 8.85
CA LEU A 34 11.52 6.18 7.70
C LEU A 34 12.96 5.70 7.46
N LEU A 35 13.93 6.61 7.55
CA LEU A 35 15.35 6.28 7.47
C LEU A 35 15.81 5.38 8.62
N ALA A 36 15.35 5.63 9.85
CA ALA A 36 15.65 4.78 11.01
C ALA A 36 15.08 3.36 10.87
N LEU A 37 13.96 3.20 10.16
CA LEU A 37 13.38 1.90 9.80
C LEU A 37 14.12 1.20 8.63
N GLY A 38 15.14 1.84 8.07
CA GLY A 38 15.93 1.28 6.98
C GLY A 38 15.35 1.50 5.59
N LEU A 39 14.42 2.46 5.41
CA LEU A 39 13.89 2.84 4.10
C LEU A 39 14.86 3.79 3.38
N ASN A 40 16.10 3.35 3.20
CA ASN A 40 17.16 4.11 2.53
C ASN A 40 17.32 3.74 1.05
N ASP A 41 16.90 2.53 0.66
CA ASP A 41 16.94 2.04 -0.71
C ASP A 41 15.52 1.74 -1.21
N ILE A 42 14.87 2.77 -1.76
CA ILE A 42 13.45 2.74 -2.14
C ILE A 42 13.27 2.50 -3.65
N SER A 43 14.24 2.97 -4.46
CA SER A 43 14.14 2.99 -5.91
C SER A 43 15.52 2.84 -6.55
N GLU A 44 15.57 2.09 -7.65
CA GLU A 44 16.78 1.96 -8.46
C GLU A 44 17.06 3.23 -9.26
N LYS A 45 16.02 4.02 -9.57
CA LYS A 45 16.06 5.17 -10.48
C LYS A 45 16.08 6.52 -9.78
N VAL A 46 15.46 6.65 -8.60
CA VAL A 46 15.31 7.95 -7.90
C VAL A 46 15.74 7.93 -6.44
N ASP A 47 16.18 9.09 -5.95
CA ASP A 47 16.28 9.42 -4.54
C ASP A 47 15.06 10.26 -4.14
N PRO A 48 14.06 9.69 -3.42
CA PRO A 48 12.83 10.41 -3.09
C PRO A 48 13.03 11.47 -2.01
N TYR A 49 14.03 11.33 -1.13
CA TYR A 49 14.33 12.32 -0.10
C TYR A 49 14.97 13.58 -0.69
N ARG A 50 15.69 13.42 -1.80
CA ARG A 50 16.43 14.51 -2.45
C ARG A 50 15.80 14.97 -3.77
N LEU A 51 14.77 14.29 -4.26
CA LEU A 51 14.14 14.49 -5.56
C LEU A 51 15.17 14.49 -6.72
N ILE A 52 16.03 13.48 -6.73
CA ILE A 52 17.06 13.29 -7.76
C ILE A 52 16.79 12.01 -8.55
N TYR A 53 16.83 12.09 -9.88
CA TYR A 53 16.81 10.95 -10.80
C TYR A 53 18.21 10.59 -11.29
N TYR A 54 18.47 9.29 -11.45
CA TYR A 54 19.72 8.76 -11.98
C TYR A 54 19.48 8.03 -13.31
N ASP A 55 20.27 8.36 -14.35
CA ASP A 55 20.14 7.75 -15.69
C ASP A 55 20.56 6.27 -15.74
N PHE A 56 21.33 5.84 -14.75
CA PHE A 56 21.75 4.46 -14.56
C PHE A 56 21.33 4.01 -13.16
N PRO A 57 20.91 2.74 -12.98
CA PRO A 57 20.62 2.21 -11.65
C PRO A 57 21.82 2.53 -10.76
N ARG A 58 21.57 3.04 -9.53
CA ARG A 58 22.61 3.52 -8.62
C ARG A 58 23.83 2.61 -8.72
N PRO A 59 25.03 3.11 -9.08
CA PRO A 59 26.19 2.27 -9.04
C PRO A 59 26.33 1.77 -7.61
N TYR A 60 26.14 0.45 -7.43
CA TYR A 60 26.62 -0.28 -6.27
C TYR A 60 27.99 0.29 -5.94
N MET A 61 28.23 0.67 -4.68
CA MET A 61 29.43 1.40 -4.30
C MET A 61 30.68 0.57 -4.65
N VAL A 62 31.23 0.78 -5.84
CA VAL A 62 32.50 0.20 -6.25
C VAL A 62 33.56 1.14 -5.74
N ASP A 63 34.25 0.67 -4.70
CA ASP A 63 35.39 1.34 -4.10
C ASP A 63 36.39 1.81 -5.16
N GLY A 64 36.69 3.11 -5.17
CA GLY A 64 37.98 3.61 -5.61
C GLY A 64 38.08 4.42 -6.91
N VAL A 65 37.16 4.40 -7.87
CA VAL A 65 37.41 5.08 -9.16
C VAL A 65 36.16 5.75 -9.77
N PHE A 66 36.10 7.08 -9.64
CA PHE A 66 35.29 8.05 -10.41
C PHE A 66 33.80 7.72 -10.65
N SER A 67 32.91 8.34 -9.88
CA SER A 67 31.57 8.74 -10.36
C SER A 67 31.32 10.22 -10.04
N LEU A 68 32.18 11.09 -10.56
CA LEU A 68 31.94 12.54 -10.59
C LEU A 68 30.88 12.94 -11.65
N THR A 69 30.31 11.98 -12.37
CA THR A 69 29.42 12.20 -13.52
C THR A 69 27.96 11.83 -13.29
N ASN A 70 27.60 11.15 -12.21
CA ASN A 70 26.21 10.85 -11.86
C ASN A 70 25.72 11.76 -10.73
N LEU A 71 25.80 13.08 -10.94
CA LEU A 71 25.16 14.05 -10.05
C LEU A 71 23.63 13.91 -10.03
N GLY A 72 23.07 13.13 -10.97
CA GLY A 72 21.64 12.98 -11.18
C GLY A 72 21.01 14.27 -11.70
N ARG A 73 19.74 14.19 -12.11
CA ARG A 73 18.94 15.36 -12.46
C ARG A 73 17.92 15.63 -11.36
N GLU A 74 17.74 16.89 -10.99
CA GLU A 74 16.63 17.30 -10.13
C GLU A 74 15.31 17.07 -10.87
N ILE A 75 14.33 16.51 -10.16
CA ILE A 75 13.00 16.21 -10.70
C ILE A 75 11.94 16.84 -9.81
N SER A 76 10.75 17.02 -10.37
CA SER A 76 9.61 17.46 -9.56
C SER A 76 9.15 16.36 -8.61
N HIS A 77 8.45 16.73 -7.54
CA HIS A 77 7.79 15.78 -6.65
C HIS A 77 6.86 14.85 -7.45
N ASP A 78 6.01 15.40 -8.32
CA ASP A 78 5.06 14.59 -9.11
C ASP A 78 5.75 13.58 -10.01
N GLU A 79 6.86 13.99 -10.64
CA GLU A 79 7.69 13.10 -11.45
C GLU A 79 8.34 11.99 -10.61
N CYS A 80 8.81 12.31 -9.40
CA CYS A 80 9.33 11.31 -8.47
C CYS A 80 8.26 10.26 -8.12
N VAL A 81 7.06 10.72 -7.75
CA VAL A 81 5.94 9.82 -7.42
C VAL A 81 5.57 8.97 -8.64
N ASP A 82 5.56 9.54 -9.86
CA ASP A 82 5.30 8.79 -11.10
C ASP A 82 6.30 7.66 -11.32
N ILE A 83 7.58 7.92 -11.08
CA ILE A 83 8.63 6.92 -11.22
C ILE A 83 8.45 5.81 -10.18
N LEU A 84 8.26 6.16 -8.90
CA LEU A 84 8.07 5.18 -7.82
C LEU A 84 6.88 4.25 -8.06
N PHE A 85 5.74 4.80 -8.45
CA PHE A 85 4.55 4.00 -8.74
C PHE A 85 4.71 3.14 -10.00
N THR A 86 5.46 3.64 -11.00
CA THR A 86 5.79 2.86 -12.19
C THR A 86 6.68 1.67 -11.85
N GLU A 87 7.73 1.88 -11.05
CA GLU A 87 8.62 0.80 -10.57
C GLU A 87 7.86 -0.22 -9.73
N MET A 88 7.03 0.22 -8.78
CA MET A 88 6.21 -0.69 -7.97
C MET A 88 5.31 -1.57 -8.85
N LYS A 89 4.69 -0.99 -9.89
CA LYS A 89 3.88 -1.73 -10.87
C LYS A 89 4.72 -2.69 -11.72
N GLU A 90 5.96 -2.34 -12.08
CA GLU A 90 6.85 -3.23 -12.81
C GLU A 90 7.25 -4.44 -11.96
N LEU A 91 7.58 -4.22 -10.69
CA LEU A 91 7.96 -5.26 -9.73
C LEU A 91 6.78 -6.18 -9.36
N GLU A 92 5.57 -5.64 -9.29
CA GLU A 92 4.34 -6.38 -8.99
C GLU A 92 4.11 -7.56 -9.94
N LYS A 93 4.52 -7.44 -11.20
CA LYS A 93 4.38 -8.50 -12.21
C LYS A 93 5.06 -9.81 -11.79
N MET A 94 6.07 -9.77 -10.92
CA MET A 94 6.69 -10.98 -10.37
C MET A 94 5.76 -11.79 -9.47
N PHE A 95 4.74 -11.16 -8.91
CA PHE A 95 3.77 -11.79 -8.00
C PHE A 95 2.42 -12.05 -8.65
N SER A 96 2.14 -11.41 -9.78
CA SER A 96 0.86 -11.45 -10.47
C SER A 96 0.94 -12.01 -11.89
N PHE A 97 2.00 -12.74 -12.23
CA PHE A 97 2.23 -13.27 -13.58
C PHE A 97 1.18 -14.27 -14.09
N TYR A 98 0.40 -14.90 -13.21
CA TYR A 98 -0.60 -15.91 -13.60
C TYR A 98 -1.74 -16.03 -12.58
N GLY A 99 -2.96 -16.27 -13.09
CA GLY A 99 -4.12 -16.69 -12.28
C GLY A 99 -5.35 -15.79 -12.42
N GLU A 100 -6.45 -16.20 -11.77
CA GLU A 100 -7.76 -15.49 -11.82
C GLU A 100 -7.67 -14.03 -11.32
N TYR A 101 -6.70 -13.72 -10.46
CA TYR A 101 -6.57 -12.41 -9.80
C TYR A 101 -5.29 -11.65 -10.22
N GLN A 102 -4.70 -12.01 -11.36
CA GLN A 102 -3.44 -11.42 -11.84
C GLN A 102 -3.49 -9.90 -12.07
N THR A 103 -4.66 -9.33 -12.39
CA THR A 103 -4.76 -7.87 -12.60
C THR A 103 -5.00 -7.11 -11.31
N LEU A 104 -5.26 -7.81 -10.20
CA LEU A 104 -5.78 -7.19 -9.00
C LEU A 104 -4.75 -6.29 -8.32
N ILE A 105 -3.48 -6.69 -8.26
CA ILE A 105 -2.46 -5.88 -7.61
C ILE A 105 -2.13 -4.66 -8.48
N ASP A 106 -2.04 -4.80 -9.82
CA ASP A 106 -1.98 -3.65 -10.73
C ASP A 106 -3.16 -2.67 -10.56
N GLU A 107 -4.40 -3.19 -10.43
CA GLU A 107 -5.58 -2.38 -10.15
C GLU A 107 -5.48 -1.63 -8.82
N LEU A 108 -5.00 -2.31 -7.77
CA LEU A 108 -4.77 -1.73 -6.45
C LEU A 108 -3.71 -0.63 -6.50
N ILE A 109 -2.57 -0.87 -7.16
CA ILE A 109 -1.48 0.11 -7.31
C ILE A 109 -1.98 1.35 -8.06
N ARG A 110 -2.71 1.15 -9.16
CA ARG A 110 -3.29 2.26 -9.94
C ARG A 110 -4.28 3.07 -9.12
N HIS A 111 -5.12 2.38 -8.34
CA HIS A 111 -6.05 3.05 -7.44
C HIS A 111 -5.33 3.74 -6.28
N PHE A 112 -4.23 3.19 -5.77
CA PHE A 112 -3.44 3.85 -4.74
C PHE A 112 -2.87 5.17 -5.26
N ARG A 113 -2.45 5.24 -6.54
CA ARG A 113 -1.96 6.49 -7.12
C ARG A 113 -3.06 7.51 -7.41
N TYR A 114 -4.15 7.07 -8.03
CA TYR A 114 -5.13 7.98 -8.65
C TYR A 114 -6.49 8.01 -7.92
N GLY A 115 -6.68 7.17 -6.90
CA GLY A 115 -7.96 7.00 -6.20
C GLY A 115 -8.29 8.14 -5.24
N ASN A 116 -7.34 9.03 -4.94
CA ASN A 116 -7.56 10.26 -4.17
C ASN A 116 -8.35 10.05 -2.86
N GLY A 117 -7.98 9.03 -2.09
CA GLY A 117 -8.63 8.69 -0.81
C GLY A 117 -10.01 8.05 -0.90
N SER A 118 -10.51 7.77 -2.11
CA SER A 118 -11.72 6.97 -2.29
C SER A 118 -11.50 5.51 -1.92
N ALA A 119 -12.59 4.77 -1.69
CA ALA A 119 -12.51 3.36 -1.38
C ALA A 119 -12.27 2.53 -2.65
N PHE A 120 -11.31 1.62 -2.61
CA PHE A 120 -11.08 0.67 -3.69
C PHE A 120 -12.24 -0.32 -3.82
N TYR A 121 -12.68 -0.58 -5.05
CA TYR A 121 -13.68 -1.59 -5.35
C TYR A 121 -13.20 -2.52 -6.47
N SER A 122 -13.30 -3.83 -6.23
CA SER A 122 -13.09 -4.85 -7.26
C SER A 122 -14.04 -6.03 -7.06
N GLN A 123 -14.79 -6.38 -8.11
CA GLN A 123 -15.69 -7.53 -8.09
C GLN A 123 -14.91 -8.84 -7.92
N GLN A 124 -13.71 -8.94 -8.50
CA GLN A 124 -12.86 -10.12 -8.37
C GLN A 124 -12.39 -10.31 -6.93
N LEU A 125 -11.93 -9.23 -6.28
CA LEU A 125 -11.54 -9.26 -4.87
C LEU A 125 -12.72 -9.63 -3.96
N ASN A 126 -13.89 -9.04 -4.18
CA ASN A 126 -15.10 -9.38 -3.42
C ASN A 126 -15.48 -10.86 -3.59
N SER A 127 -15.35 -11.38 -4.81
CA SER A 127 -15.59 -12.80 -5.11
C SER A 127 -14.57 -13.70 -4.39
N ALA A 128 -13.29 -13.30 -4.37
CA ALA A 128 -12.25 -14.02 -3.64
C ALA A 128 -12.51 -14.07 -2.13
N PHE A 129 -12.88 -12.94 -1.53
CA PHE A 129 -13.27 -12.88 -0.11
C PHE A 129 -14.50 -13.75 0.16
N HIS A 130 -15.51 -13.68 -0.70
CA HIS A 130 -16.71 -14.49 -0.56
C HIS A 130 -16.40 -16.00 -0.60
N LYS A 131 -15.57 -16.43 -1.57
CA LYS A 131 -15.07 -17.81 -1.67
C LYS A 131 -14.29 -18.20 -0.40
N ARG A 132 -13.44 -17.32 0.13
CA ARG A 132 -12.63 -17.56 1.35
C ARG A 132 -13.51 -17.72 2.59
N VAL A 133 -14.47 -16.84 2.80
CA VAL A 133 -15.38 -16.87 3.97
C VAL A 133 -16.28 -18.10 3.94
N LYS A 134 -16.79 -18.48 2.76
CA LYS A 134 -17.67 -19.65 2.60
C LYS A 134 -16.93 -20.98 2.54
N LYS A 135 -15.60 -20.97 2.51
CA LYS A 135 -14.81 -22.21 2.46
C LYS A 135 -15.07 -23.01 3.74
N ASN A 136 -15.57 -24.24 3.58
CA ASN A 136 -15.90 -25.12 4.69
C ASN A 136 -14.64 -25.82 5.24
N ILE A 137 -13.74 -25.04 5.84
CA ILE A 137 -12.51 -25.51 6.50
C ILE A 137 -12.48 -24.96 7.92
N LYS A 138 -11.88 -25.70 8.87
CA LYS A 138 -11.84 -25.32 10.29
C LYS A 138 -11.28 -23.91 10.52
N ASP A 139 -10.29 -23.51 9.72
CA ASP A 139 -9.62 -22.21 9.84
C ASP A 139 -10.27 -21.11 8.98
N SER A 140 -11.49 -21.32 8.49
CA SER A 140 -12.18 -20.26 7.75
C SER A 140 -12.59 -19.15 8.72
N PRO A 141 -12.59 -17.87 8.28
CA PRO A 141 -13.00 -16.76 9.14
C PRO A 141 -14.38 -16.97 9.76
N LEU A 142 -15.31 -17.59 9.02
CA LEU A 142 -16.66 -17.88 9.51
C LEU A 142 -16.66 -18.87 10.67
N PHE A 143 -15.83 -19.91 10.62
CA PHE A 143 -15.73 -20.88 11.71
C PHE A 143 -15.09 -20.26 12.94
N ILE A 144 -14.00 -19.52 12.76
CA ILE A 144 -13.32 -18.79 13.86
C ILE A 144 -14.32 -17.87 14.56
N VAL A 145 -15.03 -17.02 13.82
CA VAL A 145 -16.00 -16.09 14.42
C VAL A 145 -17.13 -16.83 15.14
N LYS A 146 -17.61 -17.96 14.60
CA LYS A 146 -18.65 -18.77 15.26
C LYS A 146 -18.17 -19.42 16.56
N ASP A 147 -16.91 -19.83 16.62
CA ASP A 147 -16.32 -20.46 17.81
C ASP A 147 -16.18 -19.45 18.96
N TYR A 148 -15.78 -18.21 18.65
CA TYR A 148 -15.59 -17.15 19.65
C TYR A 148 -16.89 -16.47 20.13
N ILE A 149 -17.99 -16.52 19.37
CA ILE A 149 -19.27 -15.87 19.71
C ILE A 149 -20.23 -16.82 20.47
N GLN A 150 -19.85 -18.09 20.67
CA GLN A 150 -20.58 -19.03 21.54
C GLN A 150 -20.55 -18.59 23.02
#